data_AF-A0A4U5QXN6-F1
#
_entry.id   AF-A0A4U5QXN6-F1
#
_cell.length_a   1.000
_cell.length_b   1.000
_cell.length_c   1.000
_cell.angle_alpha   90.00
_cell.angle_beta   90.00
_cell.angle_gamma   90.00
#
_symmetry.space_group_name_H-M   'P 1'
#
loop_
_entity.id
_entity.type
_entity.pdbx_description
1 polymer ?
#
loop_
_entity_poly.entity_id
_entity_poly.type
_entity_poly.pdbx_seq_one_letter_code
_entity_poly.pdbx_strand_id
1 'polypeptide(L)'
;MEVHMSCNIHAILRFLTHHNLITVSLKKSKVQATQGRGVLRCVQGTGDWWLDWDMNRRVRRKVAKKSKEKVGVPGNPEIGDADLCPDSNEDVDWTSLPDDTVIQLFSCLNYRDRASLSSTCKIWRVLGLSSCLWTSLDLRAHKCDPAMAVSLAYRCVNLQKLRFRGAECADAIIHLQARNLREISGDYCRKITDATLSMIVARHEALETLQLGPDFCERISSDAIKATAFCCPKLKKLRLSGLRDVSAEVINALAKHCLNLIDIGLLDCLKVDEVALGNVVSVLFLSVAGTSNMKWGVVSHLWHKLPKLIGLDVSRTDIGPSAVSRLLSLSPSLKVLCAMNCPVLEEDNTFSVNKYKGKLLLALFTDIFKGLASFICRYYKDGGKCPLGLEEF
;
A
#
# COMPACT_ATOMS: atom_id res chain seq x y z
N MET A 1 -0.60 35.49 22.16
CA MET A 1 -0.42 34.85 20.84
C MET A 1 -0.89 33.41 20.98
N GLU A 2 -2.21 33.24 21.09
CA GLU A 2 -2.86 31.95 21.32
C GLU A 2 -2.99 31.22 19.98
N VAL A 3 -2.24 30.13 19.83
CA VAL A 3 -2.38 29.26 18.65
C VAL A 3 -3.48 28.26 18.97
N HIS A 4 -4.63 28.44 18.31
CA HIS A 4 -5.77 27.53 18.36
C HIS A 4 -5.35 26.07 18.10
N MET A 5 -5.35 25.26 19.16
CA MET A 5 -4.96 23.84 19.18
C MET A 5 -6.12 22.89 18.80
N SER A 6 -7.21 23.43 18.24
CA SER A 6 -8.50 22.71 18.06
C SER A 6 -8.52 21.72 16.89
N CYS A 7 -7.76 21.97 15.80
CA CYS A 7 -7.81 21.11 14.61
C CYS A 7 -6.94 19.84 14.69
N ASN A 8 -5.91 19.78 15.55
CA ASN A 8 -4.95 18.66 15.58
C ASN A 8 -5.26 17.57 16.61
N ILE A 9 -6.09 17.87 17.61
CA ILE A 9 -6.55 16.88 18.61
C ILE A 9 -7.34 15.74 17.93
N HIS A 10 -8.10 16.04 16.88
CA HIS A 10 -8.86 15.02 16.15
C HIS A 10 -7.97 14.01 15.40
N ALA A 11 -6.84 14.45 14.85
CA ALA A 11 -5.89 13.56 14.15
C ALA A 11 -5.14 12.68 15.15
N ILE A 12 -4.70 13.25 16.27
CA ILE A 12 -4.04 12.53 17.37
C ILE A 12 -5.02 11.52 18.02
N LEU A 13 -6.27 11.91 18.30
CA LEU A 13 -7.27 11.00 18.87
C LEU A 13 -7.67 9.87 17.92
N ARG A 14 -7.77 10.14 16.60
CA ARG A 14 -8.01 9.10 15.58
C ARG A 14 -6.83 8.13 15.46
N PHE A 15 -5.61 8.65 15.53
CA PHE A 15 -4.40 7.83 15.51
C PHE A 15 -4.33 6.90 16.73
N LEU A 16 -4.50 7.46 17.93
CA LEU A 16 -4.44 6.69 19.19
C LEU A 16 -5.56 5.65 19.32
N THR A 17 -6.74 5.91 18.72
CA THR A 17 -7.82 4.91 18.67
C THR A 17 -7.60 3.81 17.66
N HIS A 18 -7.05 4.13 16.49
CA HIS A 18 -6.81 3.14 15.45
C HIS A 18 -5.77 2.09 15.88
N HIS A 19 -4.87 2.46 16.79
CA HIS A 19 -3.81 1.59 17.31
C HIS A 19 -4.08 1.05 18.74
N ASN A 20 -5.32 1.10 19.23
CA ASN A 20 -5.74 0.61 20.56
C ASN A 20 -4.96 1.20 21.76
N LEU A 21 -4.32 2.37 21.58
CA LEU A 21 -3.61 3.06 22.66
C LEU A 21 -4.60 3.78 23.61
N ILE A 22 -5.77 4.15 23.10
CA ILE A 22 -6.92 4.70 23.85
C ILE A 22 -8.24 4.15 23.29
N THR A 23 -9.29 4.07 24.11
CA THR A 23 -10.65 3.78 23.63
C THR A 23 -11.44 5.08 23.50
N VAL A 24 -12.08 5.35 22.35
CA VAL A 24 -12.97 6.51 22.17
C VAL A 24 -14.40 6.05 21.89
N SER A 25 -15.35 6.59 22.65
CA SER A 25 -16.79 6.42 22.38
C SER A 25 -17.37 7.72 21.80
N LEU A 26 -17.90 7.65 20.57
CA LEU A 26 -18.59 8.75 19.90
C LEU A 26 -20.10 8.61 20.13
N LYS A 27 -20.69 9.49 20.95
CA LYS A 27 -22.15 9.63 21.04
C LYS A 27 -22.56 11.04 20.68
N LYS A 28 -23.09 11.20 19.47
CA LYS A 28 -23.89 12.30 18.85
C LYS A 28 -23.58 13.79 19.14
N SER A 29 -22.60 14.12 19.98
CA SER A 29 -22.06 15.47 20.25
C SER A 29 -21.03 15.50 21.40
N LYS A 30 -20.50 14.34 21.84
CA LYS A 30 -19.43 14.23 22.85
C LYS A 30 -18.37 13.22 22.40
N VAL A 31 -17.10 13.60 22.52
CA VAL A 31 -15.93 12.72 22.37
C VAL A 31 -15.41 12.41 23.77
N GLN A 32 -15.24 11.13 24.08
CA GLN A 32 -14.75 10.68 25.37
C GLN A 32 -13.61 9.68 25.11
N ALA A 33 -12.40 9.97 25.63
CA ALA A 33 -11.21 9.14 25.48
C ALA A 33 -10.76 8.64 26.86
N THR A 34 -10.37 7.37 26.96
CA THR A 34 -9.93 6.75 28.22
C THR A 34 -8.64 5.94 28.02
N GLN A 35 -7.68 6.13 28.95
CA GLN A 35 -6.51 5.29 29.18
C GLN A 35 -6.39 5.08 30.71
N GLY A 36 -6.56 3.85 31.19
CA GLY A 36 -6.63 3.58 32.64
C GLY A 36 -7.86 4.21 33.34
N ARG A 37 -7.72 4.69 34.59
CA ARG A 37 -8.82 5.26 35.41
C ARG A 37 -9.13 6.75 35.16
N GLY A 38 -8.51 7.40 34.17
CA GLY A 38 -8.77 8.80 33.82
C GLY A 38 -9.79 8.97 32.70
N VAL A 39 -10.69 9.97 32.80
CA VAL A 39 -11.76 10.25 31.82
C VAL A 39 -11.70 11.71 31.39
N LEU A 40 -11.38 11.99 30.12
CA LEU A 40 -11.52 13.32 29.53
C LEU A 40 -12.89 13.44 28.81
N ARG A 41 -13.65 14.51 29.10
CA ARG A 41 -14.92 14.83 28.42
C ARG A 41 -14.83 16.18 27.72
N CYS A 42 -15.23 16.23 26.47
CA CYS A 42 -15.44 17.48 25.74
C CYS A 42 -16.95 17.67 25.48
N VAL A 43 -17.52 18.82 25.85
CA VAL A 43 -18.95 19.15 25.66
C VAL A 43 -19.07 20.43 24.83
N GLN A 44 -19.93 20.39 23.81
CA GLN A 44 -20.20 21.54 22.95
C GLN A 44 -21.17 22.51 23.64
N GLY A 45 -20.67 23.69 24.03
CA GLY A 45 -21.43 24.86 24.44
C GLY A 45 -21.28 25.98 23.40
N THR A 46 -22.31 26.81 23.23
CA THR A 46 -22.42 27.81 22.17
C THR A 46 -21.23 28.78 22.14
N GLY A 47 -20.42 28.72 21.08
CA GLY A 47 -19.46 29.75 20.70
C GLY A 47 -18.05 29.63 21.27
N ASP A 48 -17.90 29.11 22.50
CA ASP A 48 -16.61 29.00 23.19
C ASP A 48 -16.42 27.62 23.85
N TRP A 49 -15.20 27.08 23.82
CA TRP A 49 -14.83 25.82 24.47
C TRP A 49 -14.43 26.07 25.93
N TRP A 50 -15.19 25.52 26.89
CA TRP A 50 -14.87 25.57 28.32
C TRP A 50 -14.56 24.17 28.86
N LEU A 51 -13.59 24.07 29.77
CA LEU A 51 -13.40 22.92 30.66
C LEU A 51 -14.39 23.09 31.82
N ASP A 52 -15.45 22.28 31.87
CA ASP A 52 -16.40 22.26 32.98
C ASP A 52 -16.22 20.95 33.78
N TRP A 53 -15.82 21.09 35.05
CA TRP A 53 -15.70 20.02 36.01
C TRP A 53 -16.79 20.23 37.05
N ASP A 54 -17.91 19.50 36.93
CA ASP A 54 -18.91 19.52 37.99
C ASP A 54 -19.33 18.10 38.40
N MET A 55 -19.17 17.85 39.69
CA MET A 55 -19.47 16.60 40.39
C MET A 55 -20.95 16.54 40.76
N ASN A 56 -21.52 15.34 40.60
CA ASN A 56 -22.75 14.83 41.22
C ASN A 56 -24.14 15.30 40.73
N ARG A 57 -24.87 14.32 40.17
CA ARG A 57 -26.34 14.26 40.13
C ARG A 57 -26.93 14.26 41.55
N ARG A 58 -28.07 14.95 41.75
CA ARG A 58 -29.36 14.32 42.16
C ARG A 58 -30.57 15.29 42.17
N VAL A 59 -31.63 14.84 41.49
CA VAL A 59 -33.08 14.89 41.81
C VAL A 59 -33.87 16.23 41.79
N ARG A 60 -35.00 16.17 41.06
CA ARG A 60 -36.10 17.14 40.90
C ARG A 60 -36.74 17.62 42.21
N ARG A 61 -37.12 18.92 42.28
CA ARG A 61 -38.52 19.37 42.57
C ARG A 61 -38.71 20.88 42.29
N LYS A 62 -39.86 21.23 41.70
CA LYS A 62 -40.40 22.60 41.56
C LYS A 62 -40.76 23.18 42.94
N VAL A 63 -40.62 24.51 43.13
CA VAL A 63 -41.68 25.52 43.38
C VAL A 63 -41.11 26.82 43.99
N ALA A 64 -41.42 27.93 43.32
CA ALA A 64 -41.62 29.35 43.71
C ALA A 64 -40.98 30.03 44.96
N LYS A 65 -40.47 31.25 44.68
CA LYS A 65 -40.62 32.57 45.38
C LYS A 65 -39.90 32.89 46.72
N LYS A 66 -39.20 34.05 46.64
CA LYS A 66 -39.07 35.21 47.57
C LYS A 66 -38.00 35.24 48.71
N SER A 67 -37.04 36.17 48.51
CA SER A 67 -36.53 37.25 49.40
C SER A 67 -35.91 37.01 50.79
N LYS A 68 -34.71 37.60 50.94
CA LYS A 68 -34.13 38.42 52.05
C LYS A 68 -33.41 37.80 53.28
N GLU A 69 -32.19 38.33 53.46
CA GLU A 69 -31.47 38.80 54.69
C GLU A 69 -30.93 37.86 55.80
N LYS A 70 -29.59 37.89 55.94
CA LYS A 70 -28.71 38.15 57.12
C LYS A 70 -28.63 37.20 58.37
N VAL A 71 -27.36 36.84 58.65
CA VAL A 71 -26.61 36.77 59.95
C VAL A 71 -26.72 35.52 60.84
N GLY A 72 -25.54 35.03 61.31
CA GLY A 72 -25.36 34.36 62.61
C GLY A 72 -24.74 32.94 62.60
N VAL A 73 -23.65 32.74 63.36
CA VAL A 73 -22.79 31.54 63.54
C VAL A 73 -22.95 31.05 65.01
N PRO A 74 -22.45 29.89 65.54
CA PRO A 74 -22.23 28.50 65.06
C PRO A 74 -22.89 27.40 65.96
N GLY A 75 -22.83 26.12 65.54
CA GLY A 75 -23.04 24.94 66.40
C GLY A 75 -22.59 23.62 65.75
N ASN A 76 -21.45 23.08 66.22
CA ASN A 76 -20.74 21.84 65.85
C ASN A 76 -21.50 20.54 66.25
N PRO A 77 -20.95 19.30 66.07
CA PRO A 77 -20.22 18.68 64.95
C PRO A 77 -20.64 17.20 64.70
N GLU A 78 -20.60 16.65 63.48
CA GLU A 78 -20.52 15.18 63.30
C GLU A 78 -19.59 14.79 62.13
N ILE A 79 -18.38 14.39 62.54
CA ILE A 79 -17.50 13.31 62.04
C ILE A 79 -17.71 12.83 60.59
N GLY A 80 -16.67 13.00 59.77
CA GLY A 80 -16.52 12.32 58.49
C GLY A 80 -15.10 12.50 57.95
N ASP A 81 -14.45 11.39 57.63
CA ASP A 81 -13.01 11.21 57.43
C ASP A 81 -12.34 12.11 56.38
N ALA A 82 -11.06 12.37 56.66
CA ALA A 82 -10.13 13.03 55.76
C ALA A 82 -9.75 12.11 54.58
N ASP A 83 -10.36 12.34 53.43
CA ASP A 83 -9.83 11.89 52.13
C ASP A 83 -9.18 13.09 51.41
N LEU A 84 -7.87 13.25 51.62
CA LEU A 84 -7.02 14.11 50.79
C LEU A 84 -6.80 13.43 49.43
N CYS A 85 -7.67 13.69 48.46
CA CYS A 85 -7.35 13.45 47.05
C CYS A 85 -6.40 14.57 46.56
N PRO A 86 -5.21 14.26 46.02
CA PRO A 86 -4.44 15.27 45.31
C PRO A 86 -5.17 15.58 43.99
N ASP A 87 -5.68 16.81 43.86
CA ASP A 87 -6.03 17.41 42.59
C ASP A 87 -4.75 17.58 41.76
N SER A 88 -4.43 16.58 40.94
CA SER A 88 -3.42 16.71 39.89
C SER A 88 -4.08 16.50 38.54
N ASN A 89 -4.82 17.53 38.08
CA ASN A 89 -4.98 17.77 36.64
C ASN A 89 -3.60 18.22 36.11
N GLU A 90 -2.67 17.27 35.99
CA GLU A 90 -1.42 17.51 35.27
C GLU A 90 -1.75 17.61 33.79
N ASP A 91 -1.71 18.82 33.28
CA ASP A 91 -1.82 19.11 31.85
C ASP A 91 -0.62 18.45 31.14
N VAL A 92 -0.89 17.47 30.29
CA VAL A 92 0.15 16.67 29.64
C VAL A 92 0.86 17.53 28.60
N ASP A 93 2.15 17.83 28.81
CA ASP A 93 2.97 18.55 27.85
C ASP A 93 3.43 17.64 26.70
N TRP A 94 2.64 17.63 25.61
CA TRP A 94 2.94 16.89 24.38
C TRP A 94 4.21 17.37 23.66
N THR A 95 4.76 18.54 23.99
CA THR A 95 5.99 19.06 23.38
C THR A 95 7.26 18.51 24.04
N SER A 96 7.12 17.88 25.22
CA SER A 96 8.19 17.24 25.97
C SER A 96 8.45 15.78 25.58
N LEU A 97 7.68 15.23 24.62
CA LEU A 97 7.85 13.86 24.15
C LEU A 97 9.25 13.64 23.56
N PRO A 98 9.91 12.49 23.83
CA PRO A 98 11.17 12.14 23.19
C PRO A 98 11.08 12.09 21.67
N ASP A 99 12.16 12.48 20.98
CA ASP A 99 12.23 12.55 19.52
C ASP A 99 11.83 11.23 18.85
N ASP A 100 12.28 10.09 19.38
CA ASP A 100 11.95 8.76 18.85
C ASP A 100 10.45 8.47 18.92
N THR A 101 9.78 8.88 20.00
CA THR A 101 8.32 8.71 20.15
C THR A 101 7.56 9.57 19.16
N VAL A 102 8.01 10.80 18.92
CA VAL A 102 7.42 11.70 17.94
C VAL A 102 7.63 11.17 16.52
N ILE A 103 8.81 10.62 16.20
CA ILE A 103 9.08 9.97 14.91
C ILE A 103 8.18 8.74 14.72
N GLN A 104 7.99 7.91 15.75
CA GLN A 104 7.06 6.78 15.69
C GLN A 104 5.63 7.25 15.42
N LEU A 105 5.17 8.31 16.11
CA LEU A 105 3.89 8.96 15.85
C LEU A 105 3.76 9.39 14.38
N PHE A 106 4.77 10.09 13.83
CA PHE A 106 4.78 10.48 12.43
C PHE A 106 4.77 9.30 11.46
N SER A 107 5.45 8.20 11.80
CA SER A 107 5.57 7.02 10.92
C SER A 107 4.22 6.38 10.61
N CYS A 108 3.26 6.53 11.51
CA CYS A 108 1.92 5.98 11.34
C CYS A 108 0.94 6.89 10.58
N LEU A 109 1.34 8.13 10.30
CA LEU A 109 0.53 9.09 9.57
C LEU A 109 0.80 8.99 8.07
N ASN A 110 -0.16 9.40 7.23
CA ASN A 110 0.12 9.65 5.81
C ASN A 110 0.91 10.96 5.65
N TYR A 111 1.49 11.20 4.47
CA TYR A 111 2.39 12.34 4.26
C TYR A 111 1.72 13.70 4.54
N ARG A 112 0.40 13.84 4.31
CA ARG A 112 -0.35 15.08 4.54
C ARG A 112 -0.57 15.31 6.03
N ASP A 113 -0.98 14.28 6.77
CA ASP A 113 -1.14 14.34 8.21
C ASP A 113 0.20 14.58 8.91
N ARG A 114 1.29 13.98 8.40
CA ARG A 114 2.66 14.33 8.83
C ARG A 114 2.97 15.80 8.57
N ALA A 115 2.67 16.32 7.38
CA ALA A 115 2.91 17.73 7.08
C ALA A 115 2.10 18.65 8.00
N SER A 116 0.82 18.33 8.25
CA SER A 116 -0.05 19.06 9.18
C SER A 116 0.50 19.03 10.60
N LEU A 117 0.85 17.84 11.11
CA LEU A 117 1.38 17.66 12.45
C LEU A 117 2.76 18.35 12.60
N SER A 118 3.60 18.33 11.57
CA SER A 118 4.89 19.04 11.58
C SER A 118 4.75 20.56 11.60
N SER A 119 3.55 21.10 11.30
CA SER A 119 3.34 22.55 11.28
C SER A 119 3.05 23.15 12.65
N THR A 120 2.72 22.32 13.65
CA THR A 120 2.17 22.77 14.95
C THR A 120 3.20 23.43 15.85
N CYS A 121 4.44 22.93 15.89
CA CYS A 121 5.51 23.48 16.72
C CYS A 121 6.88 23.36 16.03
N LYS A 122 7.89 24.07 16.55
CA LYS A 122 9.24 24.10 15.96
C LYS A 122 9.93 22.74 16.01
N ILE A 123 9.80 22.01 17.13
CA ILE A 123 10.42 20.69 17.32
C ILE A 123 9.85 19.69 16.32
N TRP A 124 8.52 19.58 16.25
CA TRP A 124 7.83 18.66 15.35
C TRP A 124 8.03 19.02 13.87
N ARG A 125 8.29 20.30 13.56
CA ARG A 125 8.70 20.72 12.21
C ARG A 125 10.03 20.10 11.81
N VAL A 126 11.01 20.10 12.72
CA VAL A 126 12.33 19.50 12.47
C VAL A 126 12.20 17.97 12.38
N LEU A 127 11.51 17.35 13.33
CA LEU A 127 11.33 15.89 13.36
C LEU A 127 10.49 15.37 12.19
N GLY A 128 9.51 16.14 11.72
CA GLY A 128 8.70 15.81 10.54
C GLY A 128 9.47 15.88 9.21
N LEU A 129 10.69 16.42 9.21
CA LEU A 129 11.62 16.41 8.07
C LEU A 129 12.59 15.23 8.11
N SER A 130 12.60 14.42 9.18
CA SER A 130 13.49 13.28 9.33
C SER A 130 13.39 12.32 8.14
N SER A 131 14.53 12.01 7.54
CA SER A 131 14.58 11.23 6.29
C SER A 131 13.95 9.83 6.39
N CYS A 132 13.98 9.22 7.59
CA CYS A 132 13.34 7.94 7.86
C CYS A 132 11.83 7.94 7.60
N LEU A 133 11.17 9.09 7.75
CA LEU A 133 9.74 9.24 7.49
C LEU A 133 9.41 9.30 6.00
N TRP A 134 10.38 9.61 5.14
CA TRP A 134 10.16 9.91 3.72
C TRP A 134 10.83 8.89 2.78
N THR A 135 11.10 7.68 3.28
CA THR A 135 11.60 6.56 2.47
C THR A 135 10.54 5.99 1.53
N SER A 136 9.26 6.16 1.87
CA SER A 136 8.10 5.77 1.06
C SER A 136 7.08 6.90 0.98
N LEU A 137 6.59 7.18 -0.22
CA LEU A 137 5.60 8.24 -0.49
C LEU A 137 4.47 7.68 -1.36
N ASP A 138 3.23 7.84 -0.88
CA ASP A 138 2.03 7.47 -1.62
C ASP A 138 1.23 8.73 -1.95
N LEU A 139 1.18 9.05 -3.24
CA LEU A 139 0.50 10.22 -3.82
C LEU A 139 -0.85 9.85 -4.45
N ARG A 140 -1.32 8.60 -4.35
CA ARG A 140 -2.53 8.15 -5.09
C ARG A 140 -3.82 8.86 -4.66
N ALA A 141 -3.88 9.32 -3.41
CA ALA A 141 -5.06 9.97 -2.85
C ALA A 141 -5.22 11.44 -3.27
N HIS A 142 -4.18 12.05 -3.87
CA HIS A 142 -4.12 13.49 -4.06
C HIS A 142 -3.57 13.86 -5.43
N LYS A 143 -3.97 15.04 -5.92
CA LYS A 143 -3.40 15.60 -7.14
C LYS A 143 -1.99 16.09 -6.84
N CYS A 144 -0.98 15.46 -7.45
CA CYS A 144 0.38 15.95 -7.41
C CYS A 144 0.60 16.86 -8.62
N ASP A 145 0.77 18.14 -8.36
CA ASP A 145 1.22 19.11 -9.35
C ASP A 145 2.71 19.44 -9.14
N PRO A 146 3.36 20.12 -10.11
CA PRO A 146 4.76 20.49 -9.98
C PRO A 146 5.06 21.34 -8.72
N ALA A 147 4.14 22.21 -8.30
CA ALA A 147 4.32 23.04 -7.11
C ALA A 147 4.37 22.20 -5.82
N MET A 148 3.48 21.22 -5.70
CA MET A 148 3.48 20.23 -4.62
C MET A 148 4.76 19.42 -4.65
N ALA A 149 5.18 18.92 -5.80
CA ALA A 149 6.42 18.14 -5.93
C ALA A 149 7.66 18.95 -5.48
N VAL A 150 7.76 20.23 -5.87
CA VAL A 150 8.83 21.12 -5.40
C VAL A 150 8.78 21.30 -3.88
N SER A 151 7.60 21.46 -3.28
CA SER A 151 7.47 21.59 -1.81
C SER A 151 7.90 20.35 -1.04
N LEU A 152 7.80 19.17 -1.65
CA LEU A 152 8.21 17.88 -1.08
C LEU A 152 9.65 17.50 -1.42
N ALA A 153 10.28 18.18 -2.38
CA ALA A 153 11.56 17.77 -2.97
C ALA A 153 12.65 17.53 -1.91
N TYR A 154 12.84 18.46 -0.97
CA TYR A 154 13.88 18.34 0.07
C TYR A 154 13.61 17.20 1.07
N ARG A 155 12.34 16.83 1.27
CA ARG A 155 11.97 15.71 2.16
C ARG A 155 12.23 14.36 1.51
N CYS A 156 12.18 14.32 0.17
CA CYS A 156 12.22 13.09 -0.62
C CYS A 156 13.61 12.74 -1.18
N VAL A 157 14.69 13.33 -0.66
CA VAL A 157 16.06 13.05 -1.14
C VAL A 157 16.42 11.56 -1.00
N ASN A 158 16.01 10.94 0.11
CA ASN A 158 16.22 9.52 0.41
C ASN A 158 15.01 8.63 0.08
N LEU A 159 14.10 9.11 -0.78
CA LEU A 159 12.92 8.36 -1.18
C LEU A 159 13.32 7.11 -1.97
N GLN A 160 12.76 5.97 -1.58
CA GLN A 160 13.00 4.67 -2.20
C GLN A 160 11.75 4.10 -2.86
N LYS A 161 10.56 4.35 -2.29
CA LYS A 161 9.30 3.82 -2.80
C LYS A 161 8.33 4.94 -3.12
N LEU A 162 7.76 4.92 -4.32
CA LEU A 162 6.85 5.95 -4.79
C LEU A 162 5.62 5.32 -5.44
N ARG A 163 4.45 5.71 -4.95
CA ARG A 163 3.17 5.37 -5.56
C ARG A 163 2.46 6.62 -6.02
N PHE A 164 1.88 6.58 -7.22
CA PHE A 164 1.18 7.73 -7.76
C PHE A 164 -0.02 7.35 -8.62
N ARG A 165 -0.85 8.35 -8.93
CA ARG A 165 -2.02 8.20 -9.78
C ARG A 165 -2.02 9.30 -10.84
N GLY A 166 -2.21 8.90 -12.10
CA GLY A 166 -2.31 9.83 -13.22
C GLY A 166 -0.97 10.27 -13.80
N ALA A 167 -0.97 10.60 -15.09
CA ALA A 167 0.23 11.07 -15.79
C ALA A 167 0.72 12.44 -15.32
N GLU A 168 -0.18 13.34 -14.88
CA GLU A 168 0.22 14.64 -14.31
C GLU A 168 1.16 14.48 -13.12
N CYS A 169 0.94 13.43 -12.30
CA CYS A 169 1.84 13.12 -11.20
C CYS A 169 3.17 12.56 -11.72
N ALA A 170 3.18 11.70 -12.74
CA ALA A 170 4.41 11.21 -13.37
C ALA A 170 5.30 12.36 -13.88
N ASP A 171 4.68 13.37 -14.50
CA ASP A 171 5.36 14.58 -14.95
C ASP A 171 5.76 15.51 -13.80
N ALA A 172 5.13 15.40 -12.62
CA ALA A 172 5.54 16.13 -11.43
C ALA A 172 6.70 15.44 -10.68
N ILE A 173 6.79 14.11 -10.76
CA ILE A 173 7.80 13.29 -10.06
C ILE A 173 9.23 13.64 -10.50
N ILE A 174 9.41 14.13 -11.73
CA ILE A 174 10.71 14.65 -12.18
C ILE A 174 11.22 15.82 -11.32
N HIS A 175 10.32 16.55 -10.65
CA HIS A 175 10.68 17.65 -9.74
C HIS A 175 10.98 17.19 -8.31
N LEU A 176 10.74 15.92 -7.97
CA LEU A 176 11.25 15.35 -6.72
C LEU A 176 12.78 15.24 -6.82
N GLN A 177 13.50 15.68 -5.79
CA GLN A 177 14.96 15.54 -5.70
C GLN A 177 15.42 14.10 -5.37
N ALA A 178 14.50 13.14 -5.34
CA ALA A 178 14.81 11.73 -5.23
C ALA A 178 15.76 11.30 -6.37
N ARG A 179 16.83 10.58 -6.04
CA ARG A 179 17.75 10.00 -7.03
C ARG A 179 17.82 8.48 -6.98
N ASN A 180 17.42 7.88 -5.85
CA ASN A 180 17.62 6.46 -5.58
C ASN A 180 16.30 5.70 -5.38
N LEU A 181 15.30 5.97 -6.23
CA LEU A 181 14.06 5.20 -6.22
C LEU A 181 14.36 3.74 -6.58
N ARG A 182 13.82 2.84 -5.75
CA ARG A 182 13.86 1.39 -5.92
C ARG A 182 12.53 0.85 -6.40
N GLU A 183 11.42 1.47 -6.03
CA GLU A 183 10.08 1.04 -6.40
C GLU A 183 9.23 2.20 -6.90
N ILE A 184 8.69 2.06 -8.11
CA ILE A 184 7.76 3.02 -8.71
C ILE A 184 6.49 2.26 -9.12
N SER A 185 5.34 2.70 -8.62
CA SER A 185 4.03 2.16 -8.98
C SER A 185 3.07 3.29 -9.36
N GLY A 186 2.48 3.20 -10.55
CA GLY A 186 1.56 4.20 -11.08
C GLY A 186 0.25 3.59 -11.55
N ASP A 187 -0.87 4.16 -11.10
CA ASP A 187 -2.22 3.81 -11.55
C ASP A 187 -2.77 4.92 -12.47
N TYR A 188 -3.77 4.66 -13.31
CA TYR A 188 -4.38 5.67 -14.20
C TYR A 188 -3.38 6.39 -15.13
N CYS A 189 -2.39 5.64 -15.62
CA CYS A 189 -1.24 6.15 -16.36
C CYS A 189 -1.43 6.27 -17.89
N ARG A 190 -2.66 6.28 -18.41
CA ARG A 190 -2.96 6.24 -19.86
C ARG A 190 -2.26 7.32 -20.70
N LYS A 191 -1.97 8.47 -20.08
CA LYS A 191 -1.35 9.63 -20.74
C LYS A 191 0.18 9.63 -20.66
N ILE A 192 0.81 8.73 -19.90
CA ILE A 192 2.27 8.62 -19.81
C ILE A 192 2.81 8.27 -21.19
N THR A 193 3.88 8.95 -21.59
CA THR A 193 4.55 8.77 -22.88
C THR A 193 5.94 8.19 -22.70
N ASP A 194 6.56 7.79 -23.81
CA ASP A 194 7.95 7.35 -23.83
C ASP A 194 8.92 8.37 -23.22
N ALA A 195 8.69 9.66 -23.47
CA ALA A 195 9.53 10.73 -22.91
C ALA A 195 9.46 10.75 -21.38
N THR A 196 8.24 10.72 -20.82
CA THR A 196 8.04 10.71 -19.36
C THR A 196 8.67 9.47 -18.74
N LEU A 197 8.42 8.28 -19.29
CA LEU A 197 8.99 7.04 -18.74
C LEU A 197 10.52 7.03 -18.86
N SER A 198 11.08 7.40 -20.02
CA SER A 198 12.53 7.45 -20.24
C SER A 198 13.21 8.41 -19.27
N MET A 199 12.61 9.56 -18.99
CA MET A 199 13.11 10.51 -18.00
C MET A 199 13.10 9.94 -16.57
N ILE A 200 12.05 9.20 -16.21
CA ILE A 200 11.96 8.56 -14.89
C ILE A 200 13.06 7.49 -14.74
N VAL A 201 13.20 6.58 -15.71
CA VAL A 201 14.16 5.48 -15.61
C VAL A 201 15.61 5.94 -15.71
N ALA A 202 15.90 6.96 -16.53
CA ALA A 202 17.25 7.53 -16.64
C ALA A 202 17.73 8.19 -15.35
N ARG A 203 16.82 8.64 -14.47
CA ARG A 203 17.17 9.24 -13.17
C ARG A 203 17.36 8.22 -12.05
N HIS A 204 16.92 6.98 -12.24
CA HIS A 204 16.81 5.99 -11.17
C HIS A 204 17.45 4.66 -11.56
N GLU A 205 18.78 4.67 -11.67
CA GLU A 205 19.57 3.47 -12.04
C GLU A 205 19.44 2.32 -11.01
N ALA A 206 19.09 2.64 -9.78
CA ALA A 206 18.87 1.69 -8.70
C ALA A 206 17.45 1.07 -8.68
N LEU A 207 16.61 1.33 -9.69
CA LEU A 207 15.24 0.86 -9.73
C LEU A 207 15.17 -0.67 -9.77
N GLU A 208 14.41 -1.24 -8.83
CA GLU A 208 14.19 -2.68 -8.66
C GLU A 208 12.78 -3.09 -9.11
N THR A 209 11.79 -2.19 -8.97
CA THR A 209 10.39 -2.44 -9.35
C THR A 209 9.82 -1.28 -10.14
N LEU A 210 9.27 -1.57 -11.32
CA LEU A 210 8.46 -0.65 -12.11
C LEU A 210 7.10 -1.28 -12.40
N GLN A 211 6.03 -0.61 -11.98
CA GLN A 211 4.66 -1.03 -12.25
C GLN A 211 3.82 0.14 -12.77
N LEU A 212 3.26 0.01 -13.96
CA LEU A 212 2.32 0.97 -14.55
C LEU A 212 1.07 0.23 -15.02
N GLY A 213 -0.05 0.43 -14.34
CA GLY A 213 -1.30 -0.29 -14.57
C GLY A 213 -2.25 -0.15 -13.38
N PRO A 214 -3.51 -0.61 -13.46
CA PRO A 214 -4.06 -1.52 -14.47
C PRO A 214 -4.48 -0.84 -15.79
N ASP A 215 -4.54 0.49 -15.84
CA ASP A 215 -4.94 1.22 -17.02
C ASP A 215 -4.00 1.05 -18.22
N PHE A 216 -4.57 1.17 -19.43
CA PHE A 216 -3.86 0.92 -20.67
C PHE A 216 -2.88 2.05 -20.99
N CYS A 217 -1.59 1.74 -20.93
CA CYS A 217 -0.50 2.66 -21.20
C CYS A 217 -0.11 2.65 -22.69
N GLU A 218 -1.08 2.89 -23.58
CA GLU A 218 -0.92 2.75 -25.04
C GLU A 218 0.11 3.68 -25.69
N ARG A 219 0.51 4.74 -24.97
CA ARG A 219 1.50 5.74 -25.40
C ARG A 219 2.93 5.39 -24.99
N ILE A 220 3.10 4.26 -24.30
CA ILE A 220 4.40 3.67 -24.00
C ILE A 220 4.68 2.64 -25.09
N SER A 221 5.74 2.86 -25.84
CA SER A 221 6.22 1.99 -26.91
C SER A 221 7.39 1.12 -26.45
N SER A 222 7.82 0.26 -27.37
CA SER A 222 9.02 -0.55 -27.24
C SER A 222 10.29 0.27 -26.92
N ASP A 223 10.38 1.52 -27.36
CA ASP A 223 11.57 2.36 -27.15
C ASP A 223 11.76 2.73 -25.67
N ALA A 224 10.69 3.08 -24.96
CA ALA A 224 10.79 3.41 -23.53
C ALA A 224 11.05 2.19 -22.65
N ILE A 225 10.56 1.02 -23.04
CA ILE A 225 10.87 -0.24 -22.35
C ILE A 225 12.33 -0.62 -22.60
N LYS A 226 12.84 -0.39 -23.81
CA LYS A 226 14.26 -0.55 -24.14
C LYS A 226 15.12 0.41 -23.31
N ALA A 227 14.73 1.68 -23.16
CA ALA A 227 15.39 2.63 -22.26
C ALA A 227 15.37 2.14 -20.80
N THR A 228 14.25 1.58 -20.34
CA THR A 228 14.12 0.96 -19.01
C THR A 228 15.16 -0.16 -18.83
N ALA A 229 15.33 -1.04 -19.84
CA ALA A 229 16.31 -2.13 -19.78
C ALA A 229 17.75 -1.62 -19.64
N PHE A 230 18.11 -0.55 -20.38
CA PHE A 230 19.46 0.01 -20.33
C PHE A 230 19.75 0.81 -19.06
N CYS A 231 18.78 1.61 -18.60
CA CYS A 231 18.98 2.49 -17.45
C CYS A 231 18.85 1.78 -16.10
N CYS A 232 18.09 0.69 -16.01
CA CYS A 232 17.77 0.03 -14.73
C CYS A 232 18.28 -1.43 -14.68
N PRO A 233 19.60 -1.67 -14.56
CA PRO A 233 20.17 -3.03 -14.53
C PRO A 233 19.80 -3.83 -13.26
N LYS A 234 19.34 -3.15 -12.20
CA LYS A 234 18.89 -3.77 -10.95
C LYS A 234 17.42 -4.19 -10.96
N LEU A 235 16.72 -4.03 -12.09
CA LEU A 235 15.30 -4.31 -12.19
C LEU A 235 15.01 -5.79 -11.90
N LYS A 236 14.12 -6.03 -10.95
CA LYS A 236 13.61 -7.34 -10.52
C LYS A 236 12.18 -7.58 -10.95
N LYS A 237 11.38 -6.52 -11.04
CA LYS A 237 9.95 -6.58 -11.35
C LYS A 237 9.55 -5.51 -12.37
N LEU A 238 8.96 -5.95 -13.47
CA LEU A 238 8.40 -5.08 -14.50
C LEU A 238 6.96 -5.49 -14.79
N ARG A 239 5.99 -4.63 -14.48
CA ARG A 239 4.58 -4.87 -14.81
C ARG A 239 3.99 -3.68 -15.55
N LEU A 240 3.63 -3.88 -16.81
CA LEU A 240 3.05 -2.86 -17.68
C LEU A 240 1.71 -3.36 -18.23
N SER A 241 0.73 -2.46 -18.33
CA SER A 241 -0.61 -2.79 -18.82
C SER A 241 -0.94 -2.04 -20.12
N GLY A 242 -1.63 -2.70 -21.04
CA GLY A 242 -2.19 -2.11 -22.27
C GLY A 242 -1.18 -1.53 -23.23
N LEU A 243 -0.02 -2.18 -23.38
CA LEU A 243 0.96 -1.82 -24.39
C LEU A 243 0.51 -2.31 -25.78
N ARG A 244 0.83 -1.55 -26.82
CA ARG A 244 0.46 -1.91 -28.20
C ARG A 244 1.34 -3.00 -28.80
N ASP A 245 2.65 -2.89 -28.62
CA ASP A 245 3.62 -3.86 -29.16
C ASP A 245 4.83 -4.00 -28.23
N VAL A 246 5.13 -5.25 -27.88
CA VAL A 246 6.32 -5.64 -27.12
C VAL A 246 7.11 -6.62 -27.97
N SER A 247 8.09 -6.09 -28.70
CA SER A 247 8.88 -6.84 -29.68
C SER A 247 9.95 -7.74 -29.04
N ALA A 248 10.43 -8.70 -29.82
CA ALA A 248 11.56 -9.56 -29.43
C ALA A 248 12.80 -8.76 -29.02
N GLU A 249 13.10 -7.67 -29.72
CA GLU A 249 14.27 -6.83 -29.46
C GLU A 249 14.26 -6.28 -28.03
N VAL A 250 13.09 -5.80 -27.58
CA VAL A 250 12.90 -5.24 -26.24
C VAL A 250 13.02 -6.31 -25.17
N ILE A 251 12.37 -7.46 -25.37
CA ILE A 251 12.42 -8.57 -24.42
C ILE A 251 13.86 -9.10 -24.29
N ASN A 252 14.58 -9.21 -25.40
CA ASN A 252 15.99 -9.60 -25.40
C ASN A 252 16.89 -8.55 -24.73
N ALA A 253 16.57 -7.25 -24.88
CA ALA A 253 17.27 -6.19 -24.14
C ALA A 253 17.05 -6.31 -22.63
N LEU A 254 15.81 -6.56 -22.17
CA LEU A 254 15.51 -6.83 -20.77
C LEU A 254 16.27 -8.06 -20.26
N ALA A 255 16.27 -9.17 -21.02
CA ALA A 255 16.99 -10.39 -20.66
C ALA A 255 18.51 -10.17 -20.54
N LYS A 256 19.08 -9.32 -21.40
CA LYS A 256 20.52 -9.03 -21.45
C LYS A 256 20.98 -8.06 -20.35
N HIS A 257 20.19 -7.02 -20.07
CA HIS A 257 20.60 -5.92 -19.19
C HIS A 257 20.03 -6.01 -17.77
N CYS A 258 18.87 -6.64 -17.58
CA CYS A 258 18.22 -6.82 -16.28
C CYS A 258 18.34 -8.27 -15.81
N LEU A 259 19.55 -8.70 -15.44
CA LEU A 259 19.85 -10.11 -15.09
C LEU A 259 19.10 -10.63 -13.85
N ASN A 260 18.59 -9.72 -13.02
CA ASN A 260 17.83 -10.02 -11.81
C ASN A 260 16.30 -9.96 -12.03
N LEU A 261 15.84 -9.86 -13.29
CA LEU A 261 14.42 -9.75 -13.61
C LEU A 261 13.71 -11.09 -13.34
N ILE A 262 12.88 -11.11 -12.29
CA ILE A 262 12.20 -12.31 -11.79
C ILE A 262 10.67 -12.24 -11.94
N ASP A 263 10.08 -11.06 -12.04
CA ASP A 263 8.62 -10.86 -12.21
C ASP A 263 8.36 -9.99 -13.44
N ILE A 264 7.70 -10.58 -14.44
CA ILE A 264 7.30 -9.89 -15.67
C ILE A 264 5.77 -9.99 -15.80
N GLY A 265 5.12 -8.84 -15.90
CA GLY A 265 3.71 -8.73 -16.23
C GLY A 265 3.50 -7.85 -17.46
N LEU A 266 3.03 -8.44 -18.56
CA LEU A 266 2.61 -7.73 -19.76
C LEU A 266 1.11 -7.92 -19.90
N LEU A 267 0.37 -7.10 -19.16
CA LEU A 267 -1.07 -7.26 -18.94
C LEU A 267 -1.86 -6.55 -20.04
N ASP A 268 -2.90 -7.19 -20.54
CA ASP A 268 -3.84 -6.62 -21.52
C ASP A 268 -3.10 -5.99 -22.74
N CYS A 269 -1.91 -6.50 -23.06
CA CYS A 269 -1.07 -6.02 -24.16
C CYS A 269 -1.54 -6.63 -25.48
N LEU A 270 -1.57 -5.83 -26.55
CA LEU A 270 -2.16 -6.26 -27.83
C LEU A 270 -1.29 -7.26 -28.57
N LYS A 271 0.02 -7.02 -28.61
CA LYS A 271 1.00 -7.86 -29.30
C LYS A 271 2.25 -7.99 -28.44
N VAL A 272 2.63 -9.23 -28.17
CA VAL A 272 3.80 -9.58 -27.36
C VAL A 272 4.54 -10.71 -28.07
N ASP A 273 5.85 -10.58 -28.25
CA ASP A 273 6.66 -11.64 -28.84
C ASP A 273 6.83 -12.80 -27.84
N GLU A 274 6.02 -13.84 -28.04
CA GLU A 274 5.95 -14.98 -27.14
C GLU A 274 7.21 -15.86 -27.17
N VAL A 275 7.96 -15.82 -28.28
CA VAL A 275 9.19 -16.60 -28.45
C VAL A 275 10.31 -15.97 -27.64
N ALA A 276 10.47 -14.65 -27.73
CA ALA A 276 11.47 -13.92 -26.97
C ALA A 276 11.22 -13.99 -25.46
N LEU A 277 9.95 -13.98 -25.01
CA LEU A 277 9.62 -14.20 -23.59
C LEU A 277 10.14 -15.55 -23.08
N GLY A 278 10.14 -16.58 -23.94
CA GLY A 278 10.71 -17.89 -23.63
C GLY A 278 12.23 -17.89 -23.41
N ASN A 279 12.93 -16.81 -23.75
CA ASN A 279 14.38 -16.66 -23.56
C ASN A 279 14.76 -16.01 -22.23
N VAL A 280 13.79 -15.47 -21.47
CA VAL A 280 14.06 -14.80 -20.18
C VAL A 280 14.21 -15.84 -19.06
N VAL A 281 15.35 -16.52 -19.02
CA VAL A 281 15.61 -17.66 -18.12
C VAL A 281 15.61 -17.31 -16.62
N SER A 282 15.72 -16.03 -16.27
CA SER A 282 15.68 -15.53 -14.89
C SER A 282 14.27 -15.46 -14.30
N VAL A 283 13.22 -15.54 -15.13
CA VAL A 283 11.84 -15.29 -14.69
C VAL A 283 11.31 -16.36 -13.74
N LEU A 284 10.74 -15.92 -12.63
CA LEU A 284 10.02 -16.75 -11.64
C LEU A 284 8.51 -16.62 -11.82
N PHE A 285 8.04 -15.40 -12.10
CA PHE A 285 6.63 -15.08 -12.27
C PHE A 285 6.43 -14.40 -13.62
N LEU A 286 5.63 -15.02 -14.48
CA LEU A 286 5.26 -14.47 -15.78
C LEU A 286 3.75 -14.30 -15.84
N SER A 287 3.28 -13.12 -16.23
CA SER A 287 1.87 -12.86 -16.47
C SER A 287 1.69 -12.20 -17.82
N VAL A 288 0.87 -12.81 -18.65
CA VAL A 288 0.39 -12.30 -19.95
C VAL A 288 -1.14 -12.21 -19.94
N ALA A 289 -1.71 -11.96 -18.76
CA ALA A 289 -3.15 -11.96 -18.61
C ALA A 289 -3.79 -10.89 -19.49
N GLY A 290 -4.83 -11.27 -20.22
CA GLY A 290 -5.54 -10.38 -21.14
C GLY A 290 -4.85 -10.11 -22.48
N THR A 291 -3.67 -10.69 -22.74
CA THR A 291 -3.08 -10.63 -24.07
C THR A 291 -3.86 -11.51 -25.03
N SER A 292 -4.06 -11.07 -26.27
CA SER A 292 -4.81 -11.82 -27.29
C SER A 292 -3.89 -12.39 -28.37
N ASN A 293 -4.37 -13.39 -29.10
CA ASN A 293 -3.71 -13.97 -30.29
C ASN A 293 -2.34 -14.61 -30.04
N MET A 294 -2.09 -15.13 -28.83
CA MET A 294 -0.86 -15.88 -28.57
C MET A 294 -0.91 -17.26 -29.24
N LYS A 295 0.16 -17.67 -29.90
CA LYS A 295 0.25 -19.01 -30.51
C LYS A 295 0.57 -20.08 -29.46
N TRP A 296 -0.41 -20.44 -28.64
CA TRP A 296 -0.24 -21.35 -27.49
C TRP A 296 0.42 -22.70 -27.81
N GLY A 297 0.25 -23.20 -29.03
CA GLY A 297 1.02 -24.34 -29.53
C GLY A 297 2.52 -24.13 -29.38
N VAL A 298 3.04 -23.02 -29.93
CA VAL A 298 4.46 -22.63 -29.83
C VAL A 298 4.85 -22.27 -28.39
N VAL A 299 4.04 -21.44 -27.73
CA VAL A 299 4.28 -20.99 -26.34
C VAL A 299 4.55 -22.17 -25.42
N SER A 300 3.69 -23.17 -25.47
CA SER A 300 3.77 -24.34 -24.60
C SER A 300 5.01 -25.20 -24.83
N HIS A 301 5.65 -25.12 -26.01
CA HIS A 301 6.93 -25.78 -26.34
C HIS A 301 8.17 -24.99 -25.91
N LEU A 302 8.01 -23.69 -25.63
CA LEU A 302 9.10 -22.82 -25.19
C LEU A 302 9.08 -22.64 -23.68
N TRP A 303 7.94 -22.24 -23.13
CA TRP A 303 7.85 -21.82 -21.73
C TRP A 303 7.95 -22.98 -20.75
N HIS A 304 7.68 -24.22 -21.17
CA HIS A 304 7.92 -25.39 -20.31
C HIS A 304 9.42 -25.61 -20.00
N LYS A 305 10.32 -25.03 -20.81
CA LYS A 305 11.78 -25.12 -20.63
C LYS A 305 12.35 -24.03 -19.73
N LEU A 306 11.55 -23.05 -19.31
CA LEU A 306 11.99 -21.99 -18.41
C LEU A 306 12.37 -22.63 -17.05
N PRO A 307 13.64 -22.51 -16.62
CA PRO A 307 14.16 -23.33 -15.52
C PRO A 307 13.70 -22.86 -14.13
N LYS A 308 13.28 -21.59 -14.02
CA LYS A 308 12.91 -20.95 -12.75
C LYS A 308 11.45 -20.54 -12.67
N LEU A 309 10.65 -20.78 -13.71
CA LEU A 309 9.25 -20.33 -13.76
C LEU A 309 8.44 -21.09 -12.70
N ILE A 310 7.98 -20.39 -11.66
CA ILE A 310 7.18 -20.92 -10.55
C ILE A 310 5.70 -20.63 -10.76
N GLY A 311 5.39 -19.40 -11.16
CA GLY A 311 4.02 -18.92 -11.36
C GLY A 311 3.81 -18.39 -12.76
N LEU A 312 2.72 -18.84 -13.39
CA LEU A 312 2.33 -18.39 -14.72
C LEU A 312 0.87 -17.94 -14.70
N ASP A 313 0.61 -16.73 -15.15
CA ASP A 313 -0.75 -16.18 -15.27
C ASP A 313 -1.08 -15.89 -16.73
N VAL A 314 -2.03 -16.64 -17.24
CA VAL A 314 -2.56 -16.62 -18.60
C VAL A 314 -4.06 -16.35 -18.59
N SER A 315 -4.57 -15.75 -17.50
CA SER A 315 -5.99 -15.42 -17.34
C SER A 315 -6.46 -14.48 -18.46
N ARG A 316 -7.72 -14.59 -18.89
CA ARG A 316 -8.29 -13.78 -19.99
C ARG A 316 -7.55 -13.94 -21.33
N THR A 317 -7.00 -15.13 -21.60
CA THR A 317 -6.40 -15.48 -22.89
C THR A 317 -7.19 -16.61 -23.55
N ASP A 318 -6.82 -16.97 -24.77
CA ASP A 318 -7.37 -18.08 -25.56
C ASP A 318 -6.60 -19.41 -25.36
N ILE A 319 -5.88 -19.56 -24.23
CA ILE A 319 -5.11 -20.77 -23.96
C ILE A 319 -6.02 -22.02 -23.92
N GLY A 320 -5.65 -23.04 -24.69
CA GLY A 320 -6.39 -24.29 -24.76
C GLY A 320 -5.89 -25.39 -23.80
N PRO A 321 -6.71 -26.44 -23.57
CA PRO A 321 -6.42 -27.59 -22.71
C PRO A 321 -5.07 -28.27 -23.00
N SER A 322 -4.71 -28.42 -24.28
CA SER A 322 -3.46 -29.06 -24.71
C SER A 322 -2.22 -28.28 -24.27
N ALA A 323 -2.27 -26.93 -24.35
CA ALA A 323 -1.17 -26.07 -23.94
C ALA A 323 -1.01 -26.07 -22.41
N VAL A 324 -2.12 -25.96 -21.68
CA VAL A 324 -2.13 -26.07 -20.20
C VAL A 324 -1.57 -27.42 -19.76
N SER A 325 -2.03 -28.51 -20.38
CA SER A 325 -1.55 -29.87 -20.08
C SER A 325 -0.05 -30.00 -20.27
N ARG A 326 0.48 -29.43 -21.36
CA ARG A 326 1.93 -29.46 -21.65
C ARG A 326 2.72 -28.66 -20.62
N LEU A 327 2.29 -27.44 -20.31
CA LEU A 327 2.95 -26.58 -19.31
C LEU A 327 2.96 -27.24 -17.92
N LEU A 328 1.83 -27.80 -17.50
CA LEU A 328 1.72 -28.49 -16.21
C LEU A 328 2.42 -29.85 -16.19
N SER A 329 2.53 -30.58 -17.30
CA SER A 329 3.21 -31.89 -17.30
C SER A 329 4.72 -31.78 -17.46
N LEU A 330 5.19 -30.89 -18.35
CA LEU A 330 6.58 -30.87 -18.79
C LEU A 330 7.45 -29.81 -18.11
N SER A 331 6.85 -28.79 -17.47
CA SER A 331 7.65 -27.80 -16.75
C SER A 331 8.14 -28.37 -15.42
N PRO A 332 9.45 -28.37 -15.11
CA PRO A 332 9.95 -28.90 -13.85
C PRO A 332 9.70 -27.96 -12.66
N SER A 333 9.71 -26.64 -12.90
CA SER A 333 9.65 -25.62 -11.85
C SER A 333 8.25 -25.06 -11.61
N LEU A 334 7.35 -25.15 -12.59
CA LEU A 334 6.03 -24.52 -12.52
C LEU A 334 5.16 -25.15 -11.44
N LYS A 335 4.69 -24.33 -10.49
CA LYS A 335 3.85 -24.73 -9.36
C LYS A 335 2.44 -24.18 -9.45
N VAL A 336 2.27 -22.96 -9.96
CA VAL A 336 0.97 -22.29 -10.02
C VAL A 336 0.72 -21.80 -11.44
N LEU A 337 -0.42 -22.17 -12.01
CA LEU A 337 -0.92 -21.64 -13.27
C LEU A 337 -2.29 -21.00 -13.03
N CYS A 338 -2.42 -19.71 -13.33
CA CYS A 338 -3.69 -18.99 -13.33
C CYS A 338 -4.24 -18.90 -14.75
N ALA A 339 -5.42 -19.45 -14.98
CA ALA A 339 -6.14 -19.44 -16.26
C ALA A 339 -7.61 -19.09 -16.02
N MET A 340 -7.85 -17.97 -15.32
CA MET A 340 -9.21 -17.49 -15.06
C MET A 340 -9.79 -16.84 -16.31
N ASN A 341 -11.04 -17.14 -16.64
CA ASN A 341 -11.76 -16.57 -17.77
C ASN A 341 -11.05 -16.87 -19.10
N CYS A 342 -10.68 -18.14 -19.31
CA CYS A 342 -10.06 -18.63 -20.56
C CYS A 342 -11.08 -19.47 -21.34
N PRO A 343 -11.83 -18.91 -22.31
CA PRO A 343 -12.99 -19.57 -22.91
C PRO A 343 -12.70 -20.96 -23.49
N VAL A 344 -11.59 -21.09 -24.23
CA VAL A 344 -11.20 -22.35 -24.89
C VAL A 344 -10.88 -23.46 -23.87
N LEU A 345 -10.33 -23.10 -22.70
CA LEU A 345 -10.05 -24.05 -21.63
C LEU A 345 -11.32 -24.40 -20.86
N GLU A 346 -12.19 -23.42 -20.62
CA GLU A 346 -13.37 -23.53 -19.76
C GLU A 346 -14.53 -24.26 -20.45
N GLU A 347 -14.58 -24.26 -21.79
CA GLU A 347 -15.56 -25.04 -22.57
C GLU A 347 -15.23 -26.55 -22.63
N ASP A 348 -14.00 -26.96 -22.30
CA ASP A 348 -13.60 -28.38 -22.32
C ASP A 348 -13.99 -29.11 -21.02
N ASN A 349 -15.16 -29.75 -21.06
CA ASN A 349 -15.69 -30.57 -19.96
C ASN A 349 -14.86 -31.82 -19.62
N THR A 350 -13.89 -32.20 -20.46
CA THR A 350 -13.06 -33.40 -20.24
C THR A 350 -11.75 -33.08 -19.51
N PHE A 351 -11.41 -31.80 -19.35
CA PHE A 351 -10.17 -31.38 -18.75
C PHE A 351 -10.17 -31.63 -17.22
N SER A 352 -9.30 -32.53 -16.77
CA SER A 352 -9.20 -32.91 -15.35
C SER A 352 -7.91 -32.44 -14.70
N VAL A 353 -8.04 -31.65 -13.63
CA VAL A 353 -6.93 -31.02 -12.91
C VAL A 353 -6.19 -32.00 -11.97
N ASN A 354 -6.84 -33.08 -11.56
CA ASN A 354 -6.31 -34.03 -10.57
C ASN A 354 -5.04 -34.78 -11.04
N LYS A 355 -4.69 -34.69 -12.33
CA LYS A 355 -3.55 -35.39 -12.94
C LYS A 355 -2.20 -34.74 -12.56
N TYR A 356 -2.16 -33.46 -12.22
CA TYR A 356 -0.91 -32.71 -12.06
C TYR A 356 -0.46 -32.64 -10.59
N LYS A 357 0.23 -33.69 -10.11
CA LYS A 357 0.76 -33.72 -8.74
C LYS A 357 1.75 -32.58 -8.50
N GLY A 358 1.63 -31.91 -7.35
CA GLY A 358 2.53 -30.81 -6.95
C GLY A 358 2.19 -29.44 -7.56
N LYS A 359 1.16 -29.35 -8.41
CA LYS A 359 0.81 -28.12 -9.13
C LYS A 359 -0.62 -27.68 -8.85
N LEU A 360 -0.83 -26.38 -8.88
CA LEU A 360 -2.10 -25.71 -8.67
C LEU A 360 -2.51 -25.03 -9.98
N LEU A 361 -3.69 -25.40 -10.49
CA LEU A 361 -4.37 -24.67 -11.55
C LEU A 361 -5.50 -23.87 -10.93
N LEU A 362 -5.51 -22.56 -11.19
CA LEU A 362 -6.59 -21.64 -10.81
C LEU A 362 -7.38 -21.30 -12.09
N ALA A 363 -8.55 -21.90 -12.25
CA ALA A 363 -9.51 -21.61 -13.31
C ALA A 363 -10.94 -21.61 -12.76
N LEU A 364 -11.92 -21.09 -13.51
CA LEU A 364 -13.30 -20.93 -13.02
C LEU A 364 -13.96 -22.25 -12.58
N PHE A 365 -13.62 -23.37 -13.22
CA PHE A 365 -14.13 -24.70 -12.88
C PHE A 365 -13.32 -25.41 -11.78
N THR A 366 -12.29 -24.77 -11.22
CA THR A 366 -11.46 -25.36 -10.16
C THR A 366 -11.92 -24.96 -8.77
N ASP A 367 -12.01 -25.93 -7.87
CA ASP A 367 -12.18 -25.66 -6.44
C ASP A 367 -10.84 -25.20 -5.84
N ILE A 368 -10.70 -23.88 -5.72
CA ILE A 368 -9.49 -23.21 -5.22
C ILE A 368 -9.15 -23.70 -3.80
N PHE A 369 -10.14 -23.90 -2.93
CA PHE A 369 -9.92 -24.33 -1.55
C PHE A 369 -9.39 -25.75 -1.50
N LYS A 370 -9.92 -26.66 -2.33
CA LYS A 370 -9.41 -28.03 -2.45
C LYS A 370 -8.00 -28.08 -3.04
N GLY A 371 -7.72 -27.23 -4.03
CA GLY A 371 -6.39 -27.08 -4.62
C GLY A 371 -5.35 -26.59 -3.62
N LEU A 372 -5.69 -25.53 -2.87
CA LEU A 372 -4.84 -24.98 -1.80
C LEU A 372 -4.63 -25.99 -0.67
N ALA A 373 -5.67 -26.70 -0.23
CA ALA A 373 -5.55 -27.72 0.80
C ALA A 373 -4.59 -28.86 0.39
N SER A 374 -4.66 -29.32 -0.86
CA SER A 374 -3.73 -30.33 -1.42
C SER A 374 -2.28 -29.81 -1.47
N PHE A 375 -2.11 -28.52 -1.79
CA PHE A 375 -0.80 -27.87 -1.87
C PHE A 375 -0.18 -27.66 -0.47
N ILE A 376 -0.97 -27.14 0.48
CA ILE A 376 -0.57 -26.85 1.87
C ILE A 376 -0.35 -28.15 2.66
N CYS A 377 -1.19 -29.18 2.48
CA CYS A 377 -0.97 -30.47 3.15
C CYS A 377 0.37 -31.14 2.75
N ARG A 378 0.95 -30.81 1.58
CA ARG A 378 2.31 -31.25 1.23
C ARG A 378 3.40 -30.40 1.88
N TYR A 379 3.18 -29.09 2.02
CA TYR A 379 4.10 -28.20 2.74
C TYR A 379 4.41 -28.72 4.16
N TYR A 380 3.38 -29.18 4.87
CA TYR A 380 3.55 -29.76 6.20
C TYR A 380 4.16 -31.18 6.19
N LYS A 381 4.07 -31.93 5.09
CA LYS A 381 4.68 -33.26 4.96
C LYS A 381 6.17 -33.21 4.59
N ASP A 382 6.61 -32.21 3.84
CA ASP A 382 8.00 -32.05 3.38
C ASP A 382 8.88 -31.23 4.36
N GLY A 383 8.50 -31.18 5.64
CA GLY A 383 9.32 -30.57 6.70
C GLY A 383 9.31 -29.04 6.74
N GLY A 384 8.24 -28.38 6.26
CA GLY A 384 8.00 -26.96 6.51
C GLY A 384 8.86 -25.97 5.70
N LYS A 385 9.47 -26.39 4.58
CA LYS A 385 10.10 -25.45 3.63
C LYS A 385 9.07 -24.86 2.69
N CYS A 386 8.89 -23.53 2.69
CA CYS A 386 7.81 -22.88 1.96
C CYS A 386 7.96 -23.20 0.46
N PRO A 387 7.00 -23.89 -0.19
CA PRO A 387 7.17 -24.33 -1.57
C PRO A 387 7.26 -23.15 -2.54
N LEU A 388 6.96 -21.93 -2.10
CA LEU A 388 7.03 -20.72 -2.92
C LEU A 388 8.30 -19.89 -2.68
N GLY A 389 9.15 -20.23 -1.71
CA GLY A 389 10.31 -19.41 -1.33
C GLY A 389 9.94 -18.00 -0.85
N LEU A 390 8.68 -17.81 -0.41
CA LEU A 390 8.12 -16.53 0.04
C LEU A 390 8.41 -16.31 1.54
N GLU A 391 9.66 -16.39 1.96
CA GLU A 391 10.01 -16.05 3.36
C GLU A 391 10.19 -14.53 3.57
N GLU A 392 10.31 -13.74 2.49
CA GLU A 392 10.53 -12.28 2.59
C GLU A 392 9.76 -11.48 1.52
N PHE A 393 8.42 -11.47 1.58
CA PHE A 393 7.59 -10.49 0.86
C PHE A 393 6.52 -9.86 1.74
#